data_AF-A0AA38NUI5-F1
#
_entry.id   AF-A0AA38NUI5-F1
#
_cell.length_a   1.000
_cell.length_b   1.000
_cell.length_c   1.000
_cell.angle_alpha   90.00
_cell.angle_beta   90.00
_cell.angle_gamma   90.00
#
_symmetry.space_group_name_H-M   'P 1'
#
loop_
_entity.id
_entity.type
_entity.pdbx_description
1 polymer ?
#
loop_
_entity_poly.entity_id
_entity_poly.type
_entity_poly.pdbx_seq_one_letter_code
_entity_poly.pdbx_strand_id
1 'polypeptide(L)'
;ALLYRITKLGGYESLKTPTQWRTLLGIGRHAEGRQDSRAADNRRTMREIINAVNADGQSGLNIDLNNLQAVVPAWNGQQYTDTIPANICQEILHEISCISFSEELLMADRFFYQLTDEIEEGEDELAATSRQDRNLKVLGSIPGLIDGGEIGFGSQNPHLRCHALQGLYKIMSGWTRTSRMSSVSASVVSHLQDSVALTLTELEDIEYHLAYHYIISFADFFKRAPVLPSLLS
;
A
#
# COMPACT_ATOMS: atom_id res chain seq x y z
N ALA A 1 8.48 -1.62 0.51
CA ALA A 1 9.85 -2.21 0.51
C ALA A 1 10.16 -3.09 1.73
N LEU A 2 10.02 -2.57 2.97
CA LEU A 2 10.20 -3.36 4.19
C LEU A 2 9.11 -4.44 4.35
N LEU A 3 7.84 -4.08 4.13
CA LEU A 3 6.70 -5.01 4.10
C LEU A 3 6.90 -6.09 3.04
N TYR A 4 7.11 -5.73 1.77
CA TYR A 4 7.48 -6.69 0.72
C TYR A 4 8.60 -7.67 1.11
N ARG A 5 9.65 -7.23 1.81
CA ARG A 5 10.76 -8.08 2.27
C ARG A 5 10.39 -8.95 3.47
N ILE A 6 9.62 -8.43 4.43
CA ILE A 6 9.02 -9.20 5.53
C ILE A 6 8.10 -10.30 4.95
N THR A 7 7.32 -9.97 3.93
CA THR A 7 6.44 -10.90 3.21
C THR A 7 7.24 -11.95 2.42
N LYS A 8 8.32 -11.54 1.74
CA LYS A 8 9.23 -12.45 1.00
C LYS A 8 9.98 -13.42 1.93
N LEU A 9 10.29 -12.99 3.15
CA LEU A 9 11.00 -13.79 4.17
C LEU A 9 10.05 -14.61 5.06
N GLY A 10 8.75 -14.69 4.76
CA GLY A 10 7.78 -15.48 5.55
C GLY A 10 7.42 -14.88 6.92
N GLY A 11 7.80 -13.63 7.18
CA GLY A 11 7.56 -12.94 8.46
C GLY A 11 6.12 -12.53 8.72
N TYR A 12 5.28 -12.51 7.69
CA TYR A 12 3.87 -12.11 7.85
C TYR A 12 3.08 -13.09 8.74
N GLU A 13 3.45 -14.38 8.74
CA GLU A 13 2.76 -15.38 9.56
C GLU A 13 3.08 -15.28 11.07
N SER A 14 4.14 -14.57 11.46
CA SER A 14 4.60 -14.53 12.85
C SER A 14 3.95 -13.41 13.70
N LEU A 15 3.29 -12.43 13.08
CA LEU A 15 2.70 -11.25 13.76
C LEU A 15 1.21 -11.11 13.43
N LYS A 16 0.39 -11.96 14.04
CA LYS A 16 -1.06 -12.06 13.79
C LYS A 16 -1.92 -11.09 14.59
N THR A 17 -1.37 -10.42 15.60
CA THR A 17 -2.13 -9.60 16.55
C THR A 17 -1.46 -8.26 16.86
N PRO A 18 -2.22 -7.20 17.17
CA PRO A 18 -1.67 -5.90 17.61
C PRO A 18 -0.76 -6.01 18.84
N THR A 19 -1.03 -6.97 19.72
CA THR A 19 -0.20 -7.24 20.91
C THR A 19 1.17 -7.80 20.54
N GLN A 20 1.27 -8.61 19.49
CA GLN A 20 2.55 -9.11 18.98
C GLN A 20 3.36 -7.98 18.33
N TRP A 21 2.71 -7.06 17.62
CA TRP A 21 3.34 -5.84 17.11
C TRP A 21 3.84 -4.93 18.24
N ARG A 22 3.02 -4.67 19.26
CA ARG A 22 3.44 -3.90 20.45
C ARG A 22 4.58 -4.56 21.20
N THR A 23 4.57 -5.89 21.30
CA THR A 23 5.64 -6.69 21.91
C THR A 23 6.93 -6.61 21.10
N LEU A 24 6.83 -6.65 19.78
CA LEU A 24 7.98 -6.51 18.87
C LEU A 24 8.61 -5.13 18.99
N LEU A 25 7.80 -4.08 19.00
CA LEU A 25 8.24 -2.69 19.07
C LEU A 25 8.70 -2.27 20.47
N GLY A 26 8.71 -3.19 21.45
CA GLY A 26 9.07 -2.88 22.84
C GLY A 26 8.09 -1.92 23.55
N ILE A 27 6.88 -1.77 23.01
CA ILE A 27 5.81 -0.88 23.51
C ILE A 27 4.92 -1.62 24.53
N GLY A 28 4.83 -2.95 24.44
CA GLY A 28 4.08 -3.76 25.40
C GLY A 28 4.84 -3.93 26.72
N ARG A 29 4.20 -3.61 27.86
CA ARG A 29 4.72 -3.98 29.19
C ARG A 29 4.90 -5.50 29.25
N HIS A 30 6.14 -5.97 29.34
CA HIS A 30 6.39 -7.37 29.62
C HIS A 30 6.14 -7.64 31.10
N ALA A 31 5.40 -8.71 31.39
CA ALA A 31 5.68 -9.46 32.61
C ALA A 31 7.08 -10.05 32.41
N GLU A 32 8.06 -9.43 33.05
CA GLU A 32 9.44 -9.91 33.09
C GLU A 32 9.44 -11.39 33.51
N GLY A 33 10.11 -12.26 32.73
CA GLY A 33 10.45 -13.61 33.20
C GLY A 33 9.91 -14.83 32.46
N ARG A 34 9.17 -14.73 31.35
CA ARG A 34 8.79 -15.93 30.54
C ARG A 34 9.53 -15.99 29.21
N GLN A 35 10.71 -16.62 29.23
CA GLN A 35 11.55 -16.88 28.05
C GLN A 35 11.04 -18.09 27.22
N ASP A 36 10.27 -19.00 27.82
CA ASP A 36 9.68 -20.18 27.15
C ASP A 36 8.22 -19.95 26.75
N SER A 37 7.96 -18.91 25.96
CA SER A 37 6.62 -18.65 25.44
C SER A 37 6.64 -18.49 23.93
N ARG A 38 5.52 -18.81 23.27
CA ARG A 38 5.31 -18.50 21.84
C ARG A 38 5.63 -17.03 21.49
N ALA A 39 5.49 -16.11 22.45
CA ALA A 39 5.87 -14.71 22.28
C ALA A 39 7.39 -14.48 22.24
N ALA A 40 8.19 -15.32 22.92
CA ALA A 40 9.65 -15.28 22.83
C ALA A 40 10.15 -15.84 21.49
N ASP A 41 9.57 -16.94 21.01
CA ASP A 41 9.89 -17.51 19.69
C ASP A 41 9.53 -16.54 18.56
N ASN A 42 8.32 -15.94 18.57
CA ASN A 42 7.95 -14.95 17.55
C ASN A 42 8.89 -13.73 17.53
N ARG A 43 9.37 -13.28 18.71
CA ARG A 43 10.38 -12.22 18.80
C ARG A 43 11.74 -12.64 18.27
N ARG A 44 12.09 -13.92 18.31
CA ARG A 44 13.35 -14.45 17.75
C ARG A 44 13.27 -14.47 16.24
N THR A 45 12.24 -15.09 15.67
CA THR A 45 12.01 -15.15 14.22
C THR A 45 11.97 -13.76 13.59
N MET A 46 11.31 -12.79 14.24
CA MET A 46 11.23 -11.44 13.70
C MET A 46 12.55 -10.67 13.80
N ARG A 47 13.34 -10.89 14.86
CA ARG A 47 14.72 -10.35 14.94
C ARG A 47 15.59 -10.90 13.82
N GLU A 48 15.46 -12.19 13.51
CA GLU A 48 16.19 -12.81 12.40
C GLU A 48 15.82 -12.17 11.06
N ILE A 49 14.53 -11.89 10.82
CA ILE A 49 14.07 -11.21 9.60
C ILE A 49 14.60 -9.78 9.51
N ILE A 50 14.55 -9.01 10.60
CA ILE A 50 15.05 -7.63 10.61
C ILE A 50 16.58 -7.60 10.46
N ASN A 51 17.29 -8.51 11.11
CA ASN A 51 18.73 -8.66 10.94
C ASN A 51 19.08 -9.02 9.48
N ALA A 52 18.29 -9.87 8.82
CA ALA A 52 18.47 -10.18 7.41
C ALA A 52 18.22 -8.94 6.51
N VAL A 53 17.24 -8.10 6.85
CA VAL A 53 16.98 -6.84 6.13
C VAL A 53 18.11 -5.82 6.32
N ASN A 54 18.65 -5.70 7.55
CA ASN A 54 19.78 -4.82 7.85
C ASN A 54 21.07 -5.33 7.17
N ALA A 55 21.26 -6.66 7.10
CA ALA A 55 22.43 -7.28 6.47
C ALA A 55 22.45 -7.16 4.95
N ASP A 56 21.29 -6.99 4.31
CA ASP A 56 21.20 -6.85 2.85
C ASP A 56 21.89 -5.58 2.32
N GLY A 57 22.16 -4.57 3.18
CA GLY A 57 23.02 -3.42 2.90
C GLY A 57 22.56 -2.44 1.81
N GLN A 58 21.67 -2.87 0.90
CA GLN A 58 21.14 -2.10 -0.22
C GLN A 58 19.94 -1.23 0.17
N SER A 59 19.34 -1.47 1.33
CA SER A 59 18.12 -0.79 1.78
C SER A 59 18.38 0.56 2.43
N GLY A 60 19.61 0.84 2.90
CA GLY A 60 19.92 2.00 3.74
C GLY A 60 19.20 1.99 5.10
N LEU A 61 18.45 0.93 5.43
CA LEU A 61 17.69 0.78 6.67
C LEU A 61 18.56 0.05 7.70
N ASN A 62 18.78 0.70 8.84
CA ASN A 62 19.40 0.09 10.02
C ASN A 62 18.42 0.14 11.19
N ILE A 63 17.59 -0.90 11.32
CA ILE A 63 16.56 -0.98 12.35
C ILE A 63 17.13 -1.75 13.55
N ASP A 64 17.51 -1.04 14.62
CA ASP A 64 17.85 -1.65 15.91
C ASP A 64 16.63 -1.68 16.85
N LEU A 65 16.00 -2.84 16.96
CA LEU A 65 14.87 -3.04 17.86
C LEU A 65 15.25 -3.04 19.35
N ASN A 66 16.52 -3.26 19.70
CA ASN A 66 16.93 -3.35 21.11
C ASN A 66 16.98 -1.98 21.79
N ASN A 67 17.06 -0.91 20.99
CA ASN A 67 17.26 0.44 21.48
C ASN A 67 16.16 1.42 21.04
N LEU A 68 15.00 0.92 20.60
CA LEU A 68 13.89 1.75 20.13
C LEU A 68 13.50 2.85 21.13
N GLN A 69 13.60 2.59 22.44
CA GLN A 69 13.27 3.58 23.47
C GLN A 69 14.29 4.71 23.60
N ALA A 70 15.53 4.53 23.13
CA ALA A 70 16.54 5.59 23.11
C ALA A 70 16.58 6.36 21.78
N VAL A 71 15.82 5.91 20.77
CA VAL A 71 15.70 6.63 19.51
C VAL A 71 14.77 7.82 19.72
N VAL A 72 15.30 9.03 19.54
CA VAL A 72 14.46 10.24 19.48
C VAL A 72 13.66 10.19 18.18
N PRO A 73 12.32 10.16 18.22
CA PRO A 73 11.51 10.16 17.01
C PRO A 73 11.86 11.36 16.14
N ALA A 74 12.01 11.13 14.84
CA ALA A 74 12.26 12.19 13.88
C ALA A 74 11.32 12.06 12.68
N TRP A 75 10.85 13.20 12.17
CA TRP A 75 10.03 13.30 10.97
C TRP A 75 10.56 14.42 10.09
N ASN A 76 10.79 14.15 8.79
CA ASN A 76 11.38 15.10 7.85
C ASN A 76 12.67 15.78 8.37
N GLY A 77 13.51 15.03 9.07
CA GLY A 77 14.76 15.51 9.66
C GLY A 77 14.61 16.29 10.97
N GLN A 78 13.38 16.59 11.41
CA GLN A 78 13.12 17.24 12.69
C GLN A 78 12.91 16.21 13.79
N GLN A 79 13.60 16.38 14.92
CA GLN A 79 13.47 15.52 16.11
C GLN A 79 12.35 16.01 17.03
N TYR A 80 11.65 15.06 17.65
CA TYR A 80 10.56 15.28 18.59
C TYR A 80 10.87 14.57 19.91
N THR A 81 11.42 15.31 20.87
CA THR A 81 11.80 14.79 22.19
C THR A 81 10.62 14.66 23.15
N ASP A 82 9.57 15.46 22.95
CA ASP A 82 8.41 15.52 23.83
C ASP A 82 7.15 14.97 23.13
N THR A 83 6.17 15.84 22.86
CA THR A 83 4.92 15.47 22.19
C THR A 83 5.00 15.79 20.71
N ILE A 84 4.58 14.85 19.87
CA ILE A 84 4.47 15.06 18.43
C ILE A 84 3.24 15.96 18.16
N PRO A 85 3.40 17.10 17.47
CA PRO A 85 2.29 17.98 17.13
C PRO A 85 1.21 17.27 16.31
N ALA A 86 -0.04 17.68 16.46
CA ALA A 86 -1.18 17.04 15.80
C ALA A 86 -1.08 17.05 14.27
N ASN A 87 -0.56 18.13 13.67
CA ASN A 87 -0.34 18.21 12.23
C ASN A 87 0.69 17.18 11.74
N ILE A 88 1.75 16.94 12.51
CA ILE A 88 2.76 15.93 12.18
C ILE A 88 2.18 14.52 12.31
N CYS A 89 1.36 14.28 13.33
CA CYS A 89 0.62 13.02 13.43
C CYS A 89 -0.29 12.78 12.22
N GLN A 90 -0.94 13.83 11.70
CA GLN A 90 -1.77 13.75 10.49
C GLN A 90 -0.94 13.42 9.25
N GLU A 91 0.22 14.07 9.07
CA GLU A 91 1.16 13.76 7.98
C GLU A 91 1.63 12.30 8.04
N ILE A 92 2.03 11.83 9.22
CA ILE A 92 2.45 10.43 9.43
C ILE A 92 1.31 9.46 9.09
N LEU A 93 0.10 9.73 9.58
CA LEU A 93 -1.07 8.90 9.30
C LEU A 93 -1.43 8.89 7.81
N HIS A 94 -1.28 10.03 7.14
CA HIS A 94 -1.48 10.16 5.71
C HIS A 94 -0.48 9.27 4.95
N GLU A 95 0.82 9.37 5.26
CA GLU A 95 1.85 8.54 4.62
C GLU A 95 1.63 7.05 4.88
N ILE A 96 1.30 6.67 6.11
CA ILE A 96 0.95 5.28 6.45
C ILE A 96 -0.23 4.80 5.61
N SER A 97 -1.26 5.64 5.43
CA SER A 97 -2.44 5.28 4.64
C SER A 97 -2.11 5.10 3.16
N CYS A 98 -1.28 5.98 2.59
CA CYS A 98 -0.80 5.86 1.21
C CYS A 98 0.03 4.59 1.01
N ILE A 99 1.00 4.32 1.88
CA ILE A 99 1.82 3.09 1.81
C ILE A 99 0.94 1.84 1.94
N SER A 100 -0.01 1.86 2.88
CA SER A 100 -0.93 0.74 3.10
C SER A 100 -1.81 0.49 1.89
N PHE A 101 -2.34 1.56 1.27
CA PHE A 101 -3.07 1.45 0.01
C PHE A 101 -2.21 0.84 -1.11
N SER A 102 -0.97 1.31 -1.31
CA SER A 102 -0.07 0.76 -2.34
C SER A 102 0.19 -0.74 -2.16
N GLU A 103 0.46 -1.17 -0.93
CA GLU A 103 0.70 -2.58 -0.61
C GLU A 103 -0.59 -3.41 -0.77
N GLU A 104 -1.75 -2.88 -0.39
CA GLU A 104 -3.04 -3.56 -0.57
C GLU A 104 -3.48 -3.64 -2.03
N LEU A 105 -3.21 -2.62 -2.83
CA LEU A 105 -3.46 -2.60 -4.27
C LEU A 105 -2.60 -3.66 -4.97
N LEU A 106 -1.31 -3.74 -4.64
CA LEU A 106 -0.42 -4.79 -5.15
C LEU A 106 -0.86 -6.18 -4.69
N MET A 107 -1.33 -6.31 -3.46
CA MET A 107 -1.89 -7.56 -2.96
C MET A 107 -3.14 -7.95 -3.76
N ALA A 108 -4.08 -7.02 -3.95
CA ALA A 108 -5.28 -7.25 -4.75
C ALA A 108 -4.93 -7.67 -6.18
N ASP A 109 -4.05 -6.91 -6.85
CA ASP A 109 -3.58 -7.22 -8.20
C ASP A 109 -2.93 -8.61 -8.28
N ARG A 110 -2.18 -9.03 -7.25
CA ARG A 110 -1.62 -10.38 -7.19
C ARG A 110 -2.66 -11.48 -7.24
N PHE A 111 -3.79 -11.30 -6.57
CA PHE A 111 -4.86 -12.30 -6.52
C PHE A 111 -5.82 -12.20 -7.72
N PHE A 112 -5.98 -11.00 -8.25
CA PHE A 112 -6.99 -10.70 -9.27
C PHE A 112 -6.47 -10.71 -10.70
N TYR A 113 -5.20 -10.38 -10.91
CA TYR A 113 -4.55 -10.39 -12.21
C TYR A 113 -3.85 -11.73 -12.47
N GLN A 114 -4.16 -12.34 -13.61
CA GLN A 114 -3.47 -13.51 -14.11
C GLN A 114 -2.35 -13.08 -15.05
N LEU A 115 -1.12 -13.55 -14.77
CA LEU A 115 0.04 -13.31 -15.63
C LEU A 115 -0.20 -13.97 -17.00
N THR A 116 0.26 -13.31 -18.05
CA THR A 116 0.29 -13.87 -19.40
C THR A 116 1.59 -14.64 -19.60
N ASP A 117 1.55 -15.69 -20.41
CA ASP A 117 2.75 -16.49 -20.71
C ASP A 117 3.65 -15.79 -21.73
N GLU A 118 3.04 -15.00 -22.63
CA GLU A 118 3.69 -14.19 -23.66
C GLU A 118 3.05 -12.79 -23.69
N ILE A 119 3.79 -11.79 -24.17
CA ILE A 119 3.29 -10.42 -24.39
C ILE A 119 3.39 -10.13 -25.89
N GLU A 120 2.25 -10.06 -26.56
CA GLU A 120 2.16 -9.72 -27.99
C GLU A 120 2.30 -8.21 -28.25
N GLU A 121 2.70 -7.83 -29.47
CA GLU A 121 2.72 -6.43 -29.90
C GLU A 121 1.31 -5.83 -29.87
N GLY A 122 1.13 -4.75 -29.10
CA GLY A 122 -0.16 -4.08 -28.94
C GLY A 122 -0.96 -4.52 -27.70
N GLU A 123 -0.39 -5.38 -26.86
CA GLU A 123 -0.97 -5.71 -25.56
C GLU A 123 -1.03 -4.51 -24.59
N ASP A 124 -1.91 -4.64 -23.59
CA ASP A 124 -2.06 -3.70 -22.48
C ASP A 124 -0.70 -3.32 -21.88
N GLU A 125 -0.45 -2.03 -21.67
CA GLU A 125 0.80 -1.50 -21.09
C GLU A 125 1.15 -2.15 -19.73
N LEU A 126 0.14 -2.65 -19.01
CA LEU A 126 0.30 -3.31 -17.73
C LEU A 126 0.47 -4.84 -17.86
N ALA A 127 0.36 -5.43 -19.06
CA ALA A 127 0.60 -6.85 -19.29
C ALA A 127 2.01 -7.23 -18.85
N ALA A 128 2.16 -8.40 -18.24
CA ALA A 128 3.41 -8.81 -17.61
C ALA A 128 3.51 -10.34 -17.51
N THR A 129 4.68 -10.87 -17.84
CA THR A 129 5.02 -12.30 -17.71
C THR A 129 5.55 -12.67 -16.33
N SER A 130 5.95 -11.68 -15.52
CA SER A 130 6.44 -11.90 -14.17
C SER A 130 5.74 -11.00 -13.16
N ARG A 131 5.63 -11.47 -11.91
CA ARG A 131 5.01 -10.68 -10.83
C ARG A 131 5.83 -9.44 -10.49
N GLN A 132 7.16 -9.51 -10.61
CA GLN A 132 8.02 -8.36 -10.34
C GLN A 132 7.79 -7.25 -11.37
N ASP A 133 7.72 -7.60 -12.65
CA ASP A 133 7.40 -6.65 -13.73
C ASP A 133 6.00 -6.04 -13.55
N ARG A 134 4.98 -6.89 -13.29
CA ARG A 134 3.62 -6.43 -13.01
C ARG A 134 3.59 -5.42 -11.86
N ASN A 135 4.28 -5.70 -10.76
CA ASN A 135 4.31 -4.80 -9.61
C ASN A 135 4.92 -3.43 -9.96
N LEU A 136 6.00 -3.41 -10.75
CA LEU A 136 6.61 -2.15 -11.19
C LEU A 136 5.67 -1.35 -12.09
N LYS A 137 4.99 -2.01 -13.03
CA LYS A 137 3.99 -1.40 -13.91
C LYS A 137 2.80 -0.84 -13.15
N VAL A 138 2.24 -1.61 -12.21
CA VAL A 138 1.15 -1.18 -11.32
C VAL A 138 1.58 0.06 -10.53
N LEU A 139 2.74 0.01 -9.87
CA LEU A 139 3.24 1.14 -9.07
C LEU A 139 3.52 2.38 -9.92
N GLY A 140 4.05 2.22 -11.14
CA GLY A 140 4.33 3.32 -12.06
C GLY A 140 3.10 3.91 -12.74
N SER A 141 1.98 3.19 -12.77
CA SER A 141 0.76 3.64 -13.44
C SER A 141 -0.04 4.71 -12.66
N ILE A 142 0.18 4.82 -11.35
CA ILE A 142 -0.49 5.80 -10.49
C ILE A 142 0.55 6.81 -10.00
N PRO A 143 0.53 8.07 -10.49
CA PRO A 143 1.41 9.11 -9.99
C PRO A 143 1.30 9.29 -8.48
N GLY A 144 2.45 9.45 -7.80
CA GLY A 144 2.53 9.66 -6.36
C GLY A 144 2.36 8.43 -5.48
N LEU A 145 2.10 7.26 -6.06
CA LEU A 145 1.97 6.01 -5.30
C LEU A 145 3.32 5.53 -4.71
N ILE A 146 4.43 5.87 -5.36
CA ILE A 146 5.80 5.55 -4.94
C ILE A 146 6.43 6.73 -4.17
N ASP A 147 6.25 7.95 -4.68
CA ASP A 147 7.01 9.11 -4.24
C ASP A 147 6.38 9.87 -3.06
N GLY A 148 5.16 9.50 -2.65
CA GLY A 148 4.50 10.07 -1.47
C GLY A 148 4.41 11.60 -1.52
N GLY A 149 3.64 12.16 -2.44
CA GLY A 149 3.53 13.61 -2.63
C GLY A 149 2.13 14.10 -3.04
N GLU A 150 2.00 15.41 -3.27
CA GLU A 150 0.75 16.07 -3.75
C GLU A 150 0.36 15.71 -5.21
N ILE A 151 1.05 14.71 -5.78
CA ILE A 151 0.79 14.16 -7.09
C ILE A 151 -0.05 12.89 -6.92
N GLY A 152 -1.17 12.77 -7.63
CA GLY A 152 -2.08 11.61 -7.49
C GLY A 152 -3.53 12.01 -7.22
N PHE A 153 -4.27 11.16 -6.52
CA PHE A 153 -5.72 11.31 -6.28
C PHE A 153 -6.12 12.61 -5.58
N GLY A 154 -5.24 13.14 -4.73
CA GLY A 154 -5.49 14.37 -3.95
C GLY A 154 -4.91 15.64 -4.55
N SER A 155 -4.38 15.57 -5.77
CA SER A 155 -3.75 16.73 -6.37
C SER A 155 -4.76 17.85 -6.62
N GLN A 156 -4.42 19.10 -6.33
CA GLN A 156 -5.25 20.24 -6.73
C GLN A 156 -5.30 20.42 -8.25
N ASN A 157 -4.42 19.72 -9.00
CA ASN A 157 -4.41 19.71 -10.45
C ASN A 157 -5.36 18.62 -11.00
N PRO A 158 -6.47 18.98 -11.67
CA PRO A 158 -7.43 18.02 -12.22
C PRO A 158 -6.81 17.03 -13.20
N HIS A 159 -5.78 17.44 -13.96
CA HIS A 159 -5.10 16.55 -14.91
C HIS A 159 -4.32 15.45 -14.19
N LEU A 160 -3.66 15.77 -13.07
CA LEU A 160 -2.92 14.78 -12.27
C LEU A 160 -3.87 13.82 -11.56
N ARG A 161 -5.01 14.33 -11.06
CA ARG A 161 -6.09 13.48 -10.52
C ARG A 161 -6.63 12.53 -11.57
N CYS A 162 -6.98 13.04 -12.75
CA CYS A 162 -7.47 12.24 -13.88
C CYS A 162 -6.47 11.14 -14.24
N HIS A 163 -5.18 11.46 -14.36
CA HIS A 163 -4.15 10.47 -14.66
C HIS A 163 -4.02 9.39 -13.58
N ALA A 164 -4.15 9.75 -12.30
CA ALA A 164 -4.15 8.77 -11.20
C ALA A 164 -5.39 7.85 -11.25
N LEU A 165 -6.57 8.40 -11.51
CA LEU A 165 -7.81 7.65 -11.67
C LEU A 165 -7.76 6.73 -12.90
N GLN A 166 -7.19 7.19 -14.02
CA GLN A 166 -6.92 6.38 -15.20
C GLN A 166 -5.99 5.21 -14.88
N GLY A 167 -4.91 5.45 -14.13
CA GLY A 167 -3.99 4.39 -13.68
C GLY A 167 -4.72 3.31 -12.87
N LEU A 168 -5.49 3.72 -11.87
CA LEU A 168 -6.30 2.81 -11.05
C LEU A 168 -7.32 2.03 -11.89
N TYR A 169 -8.01 2.72 -12.80
CA TYR A 169 -8.97 2.09 -13.70
C TYR A 169 -8.31 1.03 -14.60
N LYS A 170 -7.15 1.34 -15.21
CA LYS A 170 -6.39 0.39 -16.04
C LYS A 170 -6.00 -0.85 -15.24
N ILE A 171 -5.49 -0.67 -14.03
CA ILE A 171 -5.14 -1.79 -13.14
C ILE A 171 -6.35 -2.70 -12.89
N MET A 172 -7.48 -2.12 -12.46
CA MET A 172 -8.69 -2.87 -12.14
C MET A 172 -9.36 -3.50 -13.37
N SER A 173 -9.26 -2.86 -14.53
CA SER A 173 -9.79 -3.39 -15.79
C SER A 173 -9.06 -4.67 -16.22
N GLY A 174 -7.78 -4.79 -15.88
CA GLY A 174 -7.00 -6.01 -16.12
C GLY A 174 -7.32 -7.16 -15.16
N TRP A 175 -8.11 -6.95 -14.11
CA TRP A 175 -8.43 -8.00 -13.14
C TRP A 175 -9.36 -9.05 -13.74
N THR A 176 -8.87 -10.29 -13.86
CA THR A 176 -9.60 -11.40 -14.47
C THR A 176 -10.38 -12.25 -13.48
N ARG A 177 -10.09 -12.12 -12.18
CA ARG A 177 -10.69 -12.95 -11.12
C ARG A 177 -11.61 -12.16 -10.17
N THR A 178 -12.13 -11.03 -10.62
CA THR A 178 -13.11 -10.23 -9.87
C THR A 178 -14.40 -10.11 -10.65
N SER A 179 -15.48 -9.74 -9.95
CA SER A 179 -16.70 -9.33 -10.62
C SER A 179 -16.40 -8.11 -11.48
N ARG A 180 -16.95 -8.08 -12.69
CA ARG A 180 -16.83 -6.89 -13.54
C ARG A 180 -17.48 -5.69 -12.85
N MET A 181 -16.94 -4.52 -13.15
CA MET A 181 -17.57 -3.25 -12.78
C MET A 181 -19.02 -3.21 -13.27
N SER A 182 -19.92 -2.65 -12.45
CA SER A 182 -21.32 -2.50 -12.84
C SER A 182 -21.45 -1.67 -14.12
N SER A 183 -22.48 -1.91 -14.92
CA SER A 183 -22.70 -1.16 -16.17
C SER A 183 -22.83 0.35 -15.95
N VAL A 184 -23.44 0.76 -14.82
CA VAL A 184 -23.55 2.16 -14.43
C VAL A 184 -22.17 2.76 -14.16
N SER A 185 -21.38 2.13 -13.29
CA SER A 185 -20.02 2.58 -13.00
C SER A 185 -19.14 2.59 -14.26
N ALA A 186 -19.23 1.56 -15.11
CA ALA A 186 -18.44 1.47 -16.33
C ALA A 186 -18.76 2.61 -17.31
N SER A 187 -20.04 3.00 -17.41
CA SER A 187 -20.46 4.12 -18.26
C SER A 187 -19.97 5.49 -17.75
N VAL A 188 -19.86 5.66 -16.43
CA VAL A 188 -19.31 6.91 -15.85
C VAL A 188 -17.81 6.96 -16.04
N VAL A 189 -17.13 5.85 -15.75
CA VAL A 189 -15.67 5.73 -15.79
C VAL A 189 -15.13 5.73 -17.23
N SER A 190 -15.92 5.36 -18.24
CA SER A 190 -15.48 5.43 -19.65
C SER A 190 -15.10 6.85 -20.07
N HIS A 191 -15.65 7.89 -19.44
CA HIS A 191 -15.25 9.28 -19.71
C HIS A 191 -13.79 9.58 -19.34
N LEU A 192 -13.13 8.76 -18.50
CA LEU A 192 -11.69 8.86 -18.28
C LEU A 192 -10.88 8.57 -19.54
N GLN A 193 -11.43 7.81 -20.49
CA GLN A 193 -10.73 7.48 -21.74
C GLN A 193 -10.94 8.56 -22.81
N ASP A 194 -11.92 9.42 -22.63
CA ASP A 194 -12.19 10.52 -23.53
C ASP A 194 -11.15 11.62 -23.29
N SER A 195 -10.47 12.08 -24.36
CA SER A 195 -9.43 13.12 -24.28
C SER A 195 -9.98 14.53 -23.98
N VAL A 196 -11.13 14.61 -23.30
CA VAL A 196 -11.84 15.84 -22.95
C VAL A 196 -11.43 16.28 -21.55
N ALA A 197 -11.29 17.58 -21.34
CA ALA A 197 -11.04 18.13 -20.01
C ALA A 197 -12.27 17.90 -19.11
N LEU A 198 -12.12 17.02 -18.12
CA LEU A 198 -13.14 16.73 -17.13
C LEU A 198 -13.24 17.87 -16.09
N THR A 199 -14.46 18.21 -15.72
CA THR A 199 -14.76 19.10 -14.60
C THR A 199 -14.47 18.42 -13.26
N LEU A 200 -14.36 19.21 -12.18
CA LEU A 200 -14.16 18.66 -10.84
C LEU A 200 -15.30 17.74 -10.40
N THR A 201 -16.55 18.09 -10.70
CA THR A 201 -17.72 17.26 -10.37
C THR A 201 -17.70 15.93 -11.11
N GLU A 202 -17.28 15.90 -12.38
CA GLU A 202 -17.15 14.65 -13.13
C GLU A 202 -16.03 13.78 -12.57
N LEU A 203 -14.91 14.38 -12.15
CA LEU A 203 -13.82 13.65 -11.50
C LEU A 203 -14.23 13.06 -10.16
N GLU A 204 -15.01 13.79 -9.35
CA GLU A 204 -15.55 13.28 -8.07
C GLU A 204 -16.50 12.10 -8.27
N ASP A 205 -17.37 12.17 -9.29
CA ASP A 205 -18.29 11.06 -9.62
C ASP A 205 -17.52 9.82 -10.09
N ILE A 206 -16.55 10.00 -10.99
CA ILE A 206 -15.66 8.93 -11.45
C ILE A 206 -14.88 8.31 -10.29
N GLU A 207 -14.32 9.15 -9.41
CA GLU A 207 -13.58 8.74 -8.22
C GLU A 207 -14.44 7.86 -7.32
N TYR A 208 -15.68 8.29 -7.04
CA TYR A 208 -16.65 7.51 -6.28
C TYR A 208 -16.88 6.13 -6.92
N HIS A 209 -17.13 6.07 -8.22
CA HIS A 209 -17.41 4.81 -8.92
C HIS A 209 -16.20 3.87 -8.96
N LEU A 210 -14.98 4.41 -9.09
CA LEU A 210 -13.74 3.62 -9.03
C LEU A 210 -13.46 3.11 -7.61
N ALA A 211 -13.56 3.97 -6.60
CA ALA A 211 -13.38 3.60 -5.21
C ALA A 211 -14.39 2.53 -4.80
N TYR A 212 -15.67 2.70 -5.15
CA TYR A 212 -16.70 1.70 -4.90
C TYR A 212 -16.38 0.34 -5.52
N HIS A 213 -15.94 0.32 -6.78
CA HIS A 213 -15.55 -0.92 -7.44
C HIS A 213 -14.34 -1.58 -6.75
N TYR A 214 -13.31 -0.80 -6.41
CA TYR A 214 -12.14 -1.28 -5.67
C TYR A 214 -12.54 -1.90 -4.33
N ILE A 215 -13.34 -1.18 -3.54
CA ILE A 215 -13.80 -1.60 -2.21
C ILE A 215 -14.56 -2.92 -2.31
N ILE A 216 -15.50 -3.05 -3.25
CA ILE A 216 -16.30 -4.28 -3.39
C ILE A 216 -15.44 -5.44 -3.83
N SER A 217 -14.60 -5.27 -4.86
CA SER A 217 -13.71 -6.33 -5.34
C SER A 217 -12.78 -6.81 -4.24
N PHE A 218 -12.20 -5.88 -3.47
CA PHE A 218 -11.34 -6.20 -2.35
C PHE A 218 -12.09 -6.89 -1.21
N ALA A 219 -13.22 -6.32 -0.78
CA ALA A 219 -14.00 -6.83 0.35
C ALA A 219 -14.61 -8.19 0.06
N ASP A 220 -15.05 -8.44 -1.17
CA ASP A 220 -15.58 -9.73 -1.55
C ASP A 220 -14.51 -10.83 -1.49
N PHE A 221 -13.27 -10.55 -1.86
CA PHE A 221 -12.20 -11.55 -1.78
C PHE A 221 -11.59 -11.68 -0.38
N PHE A 222 -11.15 -10.56 0.21
CA PHE A 222 -10.39 -10.55 1.47
C PHE A 222 -11.26 -10.50 2.72
N LYS A 223 -12.59 -10.34 2.57
CA LYS A 223 -13.57 -10.30 3.67
C LYS A 223 -13.30 -9.19 4.69
N ARG A 224 -12.70 -8.08 4.24
CA ARG A 224 -12.50 -6.83 4.99
C ARG A 224 -12.46 -5.63 4.05
N ALA A 225 -12.68 -4.43 4.58
CA ALA A 225 -12.47 -3.21 3.81
C ALA A 225 -10.98 -3.01 3.47
N PRO A 226 -10.66 -2.47 2.29
CA PRO A 226 -9.32 -1.99 2.01
C PRO A 226 -9.04 -0.67 2.74
N VAL A 227 -7.76 -0.34 2.87
CA VAL A 227 -7.31 1.02 3.14
C VAL A 227 -7.51 1.84 1.88
N LEU A 228 -8.17 2.98 2.04
CA LEU A 228 -8.24 4.01 1.01
C LEU A 228 -7.29 5.13 1.44
N PRO A 229 -6.52 5.72 0.51
CA PRO A 229 -5.90 7.00 0.80
C PRO A 229 -7.03 8.00 1.12
N SER A 230 -6.77 8.99 1.97
CA SER A 230 -7.74 10.05 2.33
C SER A 230 -8.21 10.92 1.15
N LEU A 231 -7.79 10.54 -0.05
CA LEU A 231 -7.96 11.19 -1.34
C LEU A 231 -8.76 10.29 -2.30
N LEU A 232 -9.28 9.14 -1.82
CA LEU A 232 -10.26 8.25 -2.45
C LEU A 232 -11.46 8.02 -1.51
N SER A 233 -11.74 8.97 -0.60
CA SER A 233 -12.70 8.86 0.51
C SER A 233 -13.71 9.99 0.55
#